data_AF-A0A7U6QJC0-F1
#
_entry.id   AF-A0A7U6QJC0-F1
#
_cell.length_a   1.000
_cell.length_b   1.000
_cell.length_c   1.000
_cell.angle_alpha   90.00
_cell.angle_beta   90.00
_cell.angle_gamma   90.00
#
_symmetry.space_group_name_H-M   'P 1'
#
loop_
_entity.id
_entity.type
_entity.pdbx_description
1 polymer ?
#
loop_
_entity_poly.entity_id
_entity_poly.type
_entity_poly.pdbx_seq_one_letter_code
_entity_poly.pdbx_strand_id
1 'polypeptide(L)'
;MIGTFTDVGTVTRTTESGAFSFTGVPNGFYRVVEAAGYTGTTPVPGVWGNPGEIEVTPRDPNISQVTGAPTGSNGVMSLTPNTLYLGTDGTGDILFEDVFYIDVPVIDVPLEINNYVVTGNNLITAADNGTFGFWPNGTPPQTSPTEKPYTAADNFRTSFDFTAYNQDYPTDGQYSINNTIINENFETWFNLSDHTTAIETGRMMIVNGSNPNQSIVSTDVTLQANTDYVFSTWIMNVDSDVNSELPQLRATITGGDGTKLYDQPLSDLLNVTLVPTWKQIGVVFNSQGNTSATVEFVSLGGAAGGNDYIIDDIQLFELVQTPITSTQKQAGRTLVNPGDTIPYTVTFSNTGNQPLTNVTLQDIIPTGTTVVPDSLIVNGVQTSEANLASGIVLQDVPTGGDVTITFDVTVGTGVANGTILRNAAGITYTYVTPTGTTATVTSTSNVVDTGVISQTCPICPTGATGATGATGDPGPIGPTGPTGPAGSSSTLNSFEVATWQSQCIAEGSAVFLGYIIRSSGEGIAYNPNEFGIRLQPNTSYLVTYQVGIEANPEQLCQTAAINLNLNGSPYPGSYTTQQISSNTEENLVCSVIVQTPEQESLLSMINFGKGCTNITSVKIIVIQLG
;
A
#
# COMPACT_ATOMS: atom_id res chain seq x y z
N MET A 1 18.98 3.15 6.70
CA MET A 1 19.50 1.81 6.34
C MET A 1 18.32 0.89 6.06
N ILE A 2 18.20 0.34 4.84
CA ILE A 2 17.15 -0.63 4.47
C ILE A 2 17.77 -2.03 4.59
N GLY A 3 17.25 -2.83 5.50
CA GLY A 3 17.71 -4.21 5.75
C GLY A 3 17.39 -4.66 7.16
N THR A 4 17.16 -5.97 7.33
CA THR A 4 17.10 -6.61 8.63
C THR A 4 18.49 -6.58 9.25
N PHE A 5 18.62 -6.08 10.47
CA PHE A 5 19.88 -6.14 11.20
C PHE A 5 19.74 -7.03 12.43
N THR A 6 20.84 -7.71 12.73
CA THR A 6 21.03 -8.54 13.89
C THR A 6 22.08 -7.86 14.76
N ASP A 7 21.68 -7.34 15.91
CA ASP A 7 22.59 -6.63 16.81
C ASP A 7 22.26 -6.95 18.28
N VAL A 8 23.21 -6.67 19.17
CA VAL A 8 23.06 -6.86 20.62
C VAL A 8 22.46 -5.60 21.23
N GLY A 9 21.25 -5.70 21.79
CA GLY A 9 20.57 -4.54 22.37
C GLY A 9 19.40 -4.89 23.28
N THR A 10 18.54 -3.90 23.53
CA THR A 10 17.29 -4.04 24.28
C THR A 10 16.14 -3.39 23.51
N VAL A 11 14.90 -3.77 23.82
CA VAL A 11 13.69 -3.25 23.17
C VAL A 11 12.77 -2.66 24.22
N THR A 12 12.04 -1.61 23.88
CA THR A 12 10.94 -1.07 24.69
C THR A 12 9.72 -0.82 23.81
N ARG A 13 8.52 -0.81 24.39
CA ARG A 13 7.31 -0.37 23.68
C ARG A 13 7.16 1.15 23.81
N THR A 14 6.82 1.81 22.71
CA THR A 14 6.39 3.21 22.69
C THR A 14 5.02 3.36 23.35
N THR A 15 4.78 4.48 24.04
CA THR A 15 3.46 4.81 24.61
C THR A 15 2.50 5.32 23.53
N GLU A 16 1.23 5.49 23.88
CA GLU A 16 0.22 6.11 23.00
C GLU A 16 0.56 7.56 22.61
N SER A 17 1.40 8.23 23.38
CA SER A 17 1.88 9.59 23.10
C SER A 17 3.21 9.62 22.33
N GLY A 18 3.67 8.48 21.82
CA GLY A 18 4.93 8.37 21.10
C GLY A 18 6.18 8.34 21.99
N ALA A 19 6.04 8.36 23.32
CA ALA A 19 7.19 8.40 24.24
C ALA A 19 7.78 7.00 24.50
N PHE A 20 9.07 6.92 24.77
CA PHE A 20 9.73 5.69 25.21
C PHE A 20 10.89 5.97 26.16
N SER A 21 11.33 4.94 26.91
CA SER A 21 12.49 5.08 27.79
C SER A 21 13.29 3.79 27.97
N PHE A 22 14.58 3.99 28.23
CA PHE A 22 15.55 2.92 28.52
C PHE A 22 16.24 3.17 29.85
N THR A 23 16.45 2.09 30.61
CA THR A 23 17.06 2.14 31.94
C THR A 23 18.34 1.33 32.04
N GLY A 24 19.30 1.86 32.79
CA GLY A 24 20.61 1.24 33.02
C GLY A 24 21.50 1.22 31.76
N VAL A 25 21.34 2.19 30.86
CA VAL A 25 22.13 2.24 29.62
C VAL A 25 23.57 2.66 29.96
N PRO A 26 24.60 1.86 29.60
CA PRO A 26 25.98 2.23 29.86
C PRO A 26 26.41 3.50 29.11
N ASN A 27 27.61 3.99 29.40
CA ASN A 27 28.20 5.05 28.57
C ASN A 27 28.62 4.51 27.20
N GLY A 28 28.26 5.23 26.15
CA GLY A 28 28.55 4.82 24.78
C GLY A 28 27.82 5.64 23.73
N PHE A 29 27.96 5.18 22.49
CA PHE A 29 27.17 5.66 21.35
C PHE A 29 26.18 4.57 20.98
N TYR A 30 24.91 4.94 20.95
CA TYR A 30 23.79 4.05 20.74
C TYR A 30 23.03 4.45 19.49
N ARG A 31 22.41 3.45 18.87
CA ARG A 31 21.47 3.62 17.77
C ARG A 31 20.11 3.14 18.24
N VAL A 32 19.11 4.02 18.32
CA VAL A 32 17.72 3.66 18.56
C VAL A 32 17.03 3.53 17.23
N VAL A 33 16.24 2.48 17.03
CA VAL A 33 15.57 2.21 15.76
C VAL A 33 14.11 1.86 16.03
N GLU A 34 13.20 2.50 15.28
CA GLU A 34 11.78 2.16 15.32
C GLU A 34 11.50 0.89 14.50
N ALA A 35 10.57 0.07 14.99
CA ALA A 35 10.22 -1.19 14.37
C ALA A 35 8.76 -1.58 14.58
N ALA A 36 7.98 -1.57 13.50
CA ALA A 36 6.64 -2.11 13.51
C ALA A 36 6.62 -3.64 13.36
N GLY A 37 5.93 -4.33 14.27
CA GLY A 37 5.68 -5.78 14.19
C GLY A 37 6.79 -6.68 14.75
N TYR A 38 7.63 -6.16 15.65
CA TYR A 38 8.55 -6.98 16.44
C TYR A 38 7.78 -7.98 17.32
N THR A 39 8.18 -9.26 17.29
CA THR A 39 7.47 -10.36 17.97
C THR A 39 8.16 -10.84 19.25
N GLY A 40 9.31 -10.27 19.61
CA GLY A 40 10.00 -10.58 20.87
C GLY A 40 9.38 -9.86 22.07
N THR A 41 10.02 -9.96 23.23
CA THR A 41 9.54 -9.27 24.45
C THR A 41 9.73 -7.76 24.35
N THR A 42 8.67 -7.01 24.62
CA THR A 42 8.66 -5.53 24.59
C THR A 42 8.38 -4.96 25.99
N PRO A 43 9.37 -4.93 26.89
CA PRO A 43 9.20 -4.36 28.24
C PRO A 43 8.94 -2.84 28.18
N VAL A 44 8.41 -2.28 29.28
CA VAL A 44 8.21 -0.83 29.47
C VAL A 44 8.60 -0.49 30.91
N PRO A 45 9.72 0.22 31.17
CA PRO A 45 10.73 0.66 30.20
C PRO A 45 11.62 -0.49 29.68
N GLY A 46 12.41 -0.23 28.63
CA GLY A 46 13.48 -1.11 28.21
C GLY A 46 14.59 -1.18 29.26
N VAL A 47 15.14 -2.37 29.52
CA VAL A 47 16.19 -2.58 30.55
C VAL A 47 17.45 -3.12 29.89
N TRP A 48 18.60 -2.46 30.10
CA TRP A 48 19.87 -2.84 29.48
C TRP A 48 20.61 -3.98 30.21
N GLY A 49 20.15 -4.40 31.40
CA GLY A 49 20.88 -5.32 32.28
C GLY A 49 21.22 -6.72 31.72
N ASN A 50 20.73 -7.08 30.53
CA ASN A 50 21.13 -8.28 29.79
C ASN A 50 20.78 -8.12 28.30
N PRO A 51 21.58 -7.38 27.50
CA PRO A 51 21.24 -7.13 26.10
C PRO A 51 21.34 -8.44 25.31
N GLY A 52 20.34 -8.70 24.46
CA GLY A 52 20.22 -9.90 23.66
C GLY A 52 20.41 -9.62 22.18
N GLU A 53 20.55 -10.67 21.39
CA GLU A 53 20.49 -10.55 19.93
C GLU A 53 19.05 -10.20 19.53
N ILE A 54 18.89 -9.08 18.82
CA ILE A 54 17.61 -8.60 18.32
C ILE A 54 17.68 -8.59 16.81
N GLU A 55 16.68 -9.21 16.19
CA GLU A 55 16.44 -9.12 14.74
C GLU A 55 15.32 -8.12 14.48
N VAL A 56 15.67 -7.01 13.82
CA VAL A 56 14.73 -5.93 13.56
C VAL A 56 14.80 -5.54 12.09
N THR A 57 13.62 -5.40 11.47
CA THR A 57 13.48 -4.74 10.18
C THR A 57 12.81 -3.38 10.41
N PRO A 58 13.54 -2.26 10.30
CA PRO A 58 12.94 -0.94 10.46
C PRO A 58 11.90 -0.73 9.38
N ARG A 59 10.67 -0.45 9.81
CA ARG A 59 9.53 -0.14 8.95
C ARG A 59 8.44 0.53 9.79
N ASP A 60 7.67 1.38 9.13
CA ASP A 60 6.46 1.98 9.67
C ASP A 60 5.31 0.94 9.64
N PRO A 61 4.28 1.07 10.51
CA PRO A 61 3.12 0.20 10.48
C PRO A 61 2.32 0.40 9.18
N ASN A 62 1.58 -0.63 8.77
CA ASN A 62 0.65 -0.45 7.65
C ASN A 62 -0.48 0.50 8.09
N ILE A 63 -0.86 1.46 7.25
CA ILE A 63 -1.96 2.41 7.51
C ILE A 63 -3.26 1.70 7.94
N SER A 64 -3.52 0.49 7.45
CA SER A 64 -4.69 -0.31 7.83
C SER A 64 -4.70 -0.73 9.32
N GLN A 65 -3.57 -0.59 10.02
CA GLN A 65 -3.40 -0.90 11.44
C GLN A 65 -3.54 0.35 12.32
N VAL A 66 -3.59 1.55 11.73
CA VAL A 66 -3.69 2.82 12.46
C VAL A 66 -5.16 3.19 12.66
N THR A 67 -5.59 3.26 13.92
CA THR A 67 -6.94 3.68 14.28
C THR A 67 -7.04 5.20 14.34
N GLY A 68 -8.06 5.80 13.71
CA GLY A 68 -8.29 7.25 13.79
C GLY A 68 -7.42 8.09 12.86
N ALA A 69 -6.76 7.48 11.87
CA ALA A 69 -6.05 8.21 10.83
C ALA A 69 -7.00 9.16 10.08
N PRO A 70 -6.55 10.39 9.71
CA PRO A 70 -7.34 11.31 8.91
C PRO A 70 -7.81 10.70 7.59
N THR A 71 -9.00 11.09 7.15
CA THR A 71 -9.60 10.60 5.91
C THR A 71 -8.66 10.82 4.71
N GLY A 72 -8.46 9.78 3.91
CA GLY A 72 -7.59 9.81 2.73
C GLY A 72 -6.15 9.37 2.99
N SER A 73 -5.76 9.16 4.25
CA SER A 73 -4.45 8.61 4.60
C SER A 73 -4.22 7.26 3.92
N ASN A 74 -3.09 7.12 3.25
CA ASN A 74 -2.71 5.94 2.47
C ASN A 74 -1.33 5.38 2.85
N GLY A 75 -0.65 6.03 3.78
CA GLY A 75 0.60 5.57 4.38
C GLY A 75 0.79 6.14 5.78
N VAL A 76 1.88 5.74 6.42
CA VAL A 76 2.35 6.23 7.71
C VAL A 76 3.83 6.47 7.58
N MET A 77 4.33 7.56 8.17
CA MET A 77 5.76 7.84 8.27
C MET A 77 6.10 8.32 9.66
N SER A 78 7.22 7.86 10.18
CA SER A 78 7.71 8.31 11.47
C SER A 78 8.12 9.78 11.41
N LEU A 79 7.60 10.59 12.33
CA LEU A 79 8.02 11.99 12.56
C LEU A 79 9.31 12.07 13.36
N THR A 80 10.17 11.08 13.36
CA THR A 80 11.57 11.25 13.72
C THR A 80 12.32 10.31 12.80
N PRO A 81 13.63 10.51 12.52
CA PRO A 81 14.31 9.52 11.72
C PRO A 81 14.09 8.17 12.38
N ASN A 82 13.67 7.15 11.62
CA ASN A 82 13.48 5.76 12.11
C ASN A 82 14.76 5.19 12.75
N THR A 83 15.83 5.98 12.78
CA THR A 83 17.08 5.78 13.48
C THR A 83 17.51 7.07 14.18
N LEU A 84 17.74 7.03 15.50
CA LEU A 84 18.38 8.10 16.26
C LEU A 84 19.74 7.64 16.79
N TYR A 85 20.76 8.49 16.72
CA TYR A 85 22.05 8.23 17.35
C TYR A 85 22.20 9.06 18.63
N LEU A 86 22.49 8.37 19.72
CA LEU A 86 22.57 8.95 21.05
C LEU A 86 23.99 8.74 21.60
N GLY A 87 24.66 9.82 21.99
CA GLY A 87 25.96 9.77 22.67
C GLY A 87 25.82 10.18 24.13
N THR A 88 26.67 9.63 24.99
CA THR A 88 26.74 10.02 26.41
C THR A 88 27.94 10.92 26.70
N ASP A 89 27.82 11.82 27.68
CA ASP A 89 28.84 12.81 28.06
C ASP A 89 29.89 12.29 29.08
N GLY A 90 29.91 10.98 29.33
CA GLY A 90 31.04 10.29 29.97
C GLY A 90 30.92 10.06 31.48
N THR A 91 29.74 10.20 32.10
CA THR A 91 29.55 9.87 33.53
C THR A 91 28.33 9.00 33.82
N GLY A 92 28.56 7.76 34.29
CA GLY A 92 27.52 6.87 34.86
C GLY A 92 26.51 6.27 33.88
N ASP A 93 25.62 5.40 34.39
CA ASP A 93 24.47 4.87 33.64
C ASP A 93 23.52 6.02 33.27
N ILE A 94 23.08 6.09 32.02
CA ILE A 94 22.18 7.14 31.51
C ILE A 94 20.78 6.57 31.28
N LEU A 95 19.78 7.36 31.65
CA LEU A 95 18.39 7.14 31.30
C LEU A 95 18.08 8.00 30.07
N PHE A 96 17.55 7.38 29.01
CA PHE A 96 16.92 8.13 27.93
C PHE A 96 15.46 8.32 28.31
N GLU A 97 15.13 9.51 28.77
CA GLU A 97 13.76 9.97 29.03
C GLU A 97 13.39 11.00 27.95
N ASP A 98 12.10 11.12 27.63
CA ASP A 98 11.55 12.14 26.72
C ASP A 98 12.02 12.10 25.25
N VAL A 99 12.28 10.90 24.73
CA VAL A 99 12.45 10.70 23.28
C VAL A 99 11.12 10.25 22.67
N PHE A 100 10.74 10.85 21.54
CA PHE A 100 9.46 10.62 20.87
C PHE A 100 9.64 10.00 19.47
N TYR A 101 8.89 8.93 19.19
CA TYR A 101 8.57 8.46 17.85
C TYR A 101 7.07 8.68 17.66
N ILE A 102 6.68 9.60 16.77
CA ILE A 102 5.27 9.78 16.43
C ILE A 102 5.11 9.38 14.98
N ASP A 103 4.50 8.24 14.75
CA ASP A 103 4.00 7.85 13.43
C ASP A 103 2.92 8.83 12.98
N VAL A 104 3.13 9.49 11.85
CA VAL A 104 2.16 10.38 11.23
C VAL A 104 1.56 9.78 9.98
N PRO A 105 0.22 9.84 9.84
CA PRO A 105 -0.44 9.50 8.59
C PRO A 105 0.04 10.39 7.44
N VAL A 106 0.19 9.79 6.27
CA VAL A 106 0.54 10.49 5.04
C VAL A 106 -0.55 10.34 4.00
N ILE A 107 -0.69 11.35 3.15
CA ILE A 107 -1.56 11.33 1.97
C ILE A 107 -0.68 11.56 0.74
N ASP A 108 -0.27 10.46 0.11
CA ASP A 108 0.42 10.46 -1.18
C ASP A 108 -0.54 10.74 -2.33
N VAL A 109 -0.03 11.37 -3.39
CA VAL A 109 -0.78 11.54 -4.65
C VAL A 109 -0.25 10.54 -5.67
N PRO A 110 -1.06 9.56 -6.11
CA PRO A 110 -0.62 8.64 -7.16
C PRO A 110 -0.44 9.40 -8.48
N LEU A 111 0.78 9.41 -8.98
CA LEU A 111 1.12 9.96 -10.30
C LEU A 111 1.21 8.82 -11.31
N GLU A 112 0.55 8.96 -12.46
CA GLU A 112 0.56 7.94 -13.52
C GLU A 112 1.89 7.95 -14.31
N ILE A 113 2.97 7.52 -13.65
CA ILE A 113 4.33 7.48 -14.22
C ILE A 113 4.78 6.06 -14.65
N ASN A 114 3.86 5.09 -14.69
CA ASN A 114 4.16 3.68 -14.97
C ASN A 114 4.84 3.43 -16.34
N ASN A 115 4.71 4.38 -17.27
CA ASN A 115 5.31 4.35 -18.60
C ASN A 115 6.53 5.25 -18.73
N TYR A 116 7.13 5.66 -17.61
CA TYR A 116 8.27 6.55 -17.57
C TYR A 116 9.37 6.00 -16.67
N VAL A 117 10.59 6.47 -16.93
CA VAL A 117 11.73 6.37 -16.04
C VAL A 117 12.12 7.78 -15.63
N VAL A 118 12.31 7.99 -14.33
CA VAL A 118 13.01 9.17 -13.82
C VAL A 118 14.48 9.07 -14.20
N THR A 119 14.99 10.07 -14.90
CA THR A 119 16.40 10.11 -15.33
C THR A 119 17.10 11.35 -14.80
N GLY A 120 18.42 11.24 -14.60
CA GLY A 120 19.24 12.32 -14.08
C GLY A 120 19.09 12.53 -12.57
N ASN A 121 19.56 13.68 -12.10
CA ASN A 121 19.42 14.13 -10.72
C ASN A 121 18.20 15.04 -10.57
N ASN A 122 17.80 15.32 -9.33
CA ASN A 122 16.81 16.35 -9.06
C ASN A 122 17.31 17.68 -9.64
N LEU A 123 16.48 18.34 -10.47
CA LEU A 123 16.81 19.62 -11.08
C LEU A 123 16.79 20.78 -10.07
N ILE A 124 16.12 20.56 -8.94
CA ILE A 124 16.15 21.45 -7.78
C ILE A 124 17.17 20.87 -6.82
N THR A 125 18.30 21.55 -6.63
CA THR A 125 19.37 21.09 -5.73
C THR A 125 19.32 21.74 -4.35
N ALA A 126 18.53 22.80 -4.21
CA ALA A 126 18.28 23.43 -2.93
C ALA A 126 16.96 22.87 -2.39
N ALA A 127 16.99 22.23 -1.22
CA ALA A 127 15.85 21.51 -0.63
C ALA A 127 15.51 20.15 -1.30
N ASP A 128 16.51 19.47 -1.88
CA ASP A 128 16.32 18.15 -2.46
C ASP A 128 16.40 17.04 -1.41
N ASN A 129 15.58 15.99 -1.57
CA ASN A 129 15.62 14.79 -0.71
C ASN A 129 15.63 15.13 0.79
N GLY A 130 14.78 16.06 1.20
CA GLY A 130 14.69 16.51 2.59
C GLY A 130 15.83 17.38 3.06
N THR A 131 16.72 17.83 2.19
CA THR A 131 17.91 18.55 2.62
C THR A 131 17.78 20.03 2.29
N PHE A 132 17.18 20.78 3.20
CA PHE A 132 17.41 22.22 3.29
C PHE A 132 18.83 22.52 3.84
N GLY A 133 19.85 21.99 3.17
CA GLY A 133 21.27 22.14 3.49
C GLY A 133 21.89 20.83 3.97
N PHE A 134 23.23 20.76 3.95
CA PHE A 134 23.97 19.56 4.37
C PHE A 134 24.35 19.61 5.84
N TRP A 135 24.07 18.55 6.59
CA TRP A 135 24.49 18.39 7.97
C TRP A 135 25.14 17.02 8.22
N PRO A 136 26.10 16.92 9.15
CA PRO A 136 26.72 15.64 9.47
C PRO A 136 25.73 14.66 10.09
N ASN A 137 25.98 13.37 9.88
CA ASN A 137 25.31 12.29 10.60
C ASN A 137 25.47 12.47 12.12
N GLY A 138 24.42 12.15 12.90
CA GLY A 138 24.40 12.37 14.35
C GLY A 138 24.13 13.82 14.78
N THR A 139 23.58 14.65 13.89
CA THR A 139 23.08 15.98 14.24
C THR A 139 21.96 15.87 15.28
N PRO A 140 21.99 16.62 16.39
CA PRO A 140 20.91 16.59 17.40
C PRO A 140 19.54 17.03 16.83
N PRO A 141 18.43 16.62 17.47
CA PRO A 141 17.10 17.18 17.18
C PRO A 141 17.06 18.71 17.39
N GLN A 142 16.09 19.36 16.75
CA GLN A 142 15.86 20.81 16.74
C GLN A 142 17.07 21.66 16.32
N THR A 143 17.99 21.13 15.53
CA THR A 143 19.15 21.93 15.16
C THR A 143 18.93 22.68 13.84
N SER A 144 18.90 24.02 13.96
CA SER A 144 18.73 24.96 12.85
C SER A 144 20.05 25.64 12.45
N PRO A 145 20.23 26.00 11.17
CA PRO A 145 21.40 26.79 10.76
C PRO A 145 21.46 28.12 11.50
N THR A 146 22.66 28.56 11.91
CA THR A 146 22.83 29.86 12.58
C THR A 146 22.74 31.05 11.61
N GLU A 147 22.91 30.77 10.31
CA GLU A 147 22.83 31.75 9.22
C GLU A 147 21.99 31.17 8.09
N LYS A 148 21.51 32.06 7.22
CA LYS A 148 20.70 31.69 6.05
C LYS A 148 21.47 30.66 5.20
N PRO A 149 20.95 29.43 5.04
CA PRO A 149 21.73 28.34 4.42
C PRO A 149 21.86 28.46 2.91
N TYR A 150 20.93 29.18 2.26
CA TYR A 150 20.92 29.37 0.82
C TYR A 150 20.94 30.85 0.45
N THR A 151 21.70 31.18 -0.58
CA THR A 151 21.81 32.51 -1.14
C THR A 151 21.28 32.55 -2.57
N ALA A 152 21.18 33.76 -3.14
CA ALA A 152 20.84 33.89 -4.56
C ALA A 152 21.85 33.18 -5.49
N ALA A 153 23.09 32.95 -5.03
CA ALA A 153 24.10 32.21 -5.78
C ALA A 153 23.78 30.70 -5.88
N ASP A 154 23.03 30.17 -4.91
CA ASP A 154 22.54 28.79 -4.88
C ASP A 154 21.24 28.63 -5.68
N ASN A 155 20.82 29.68 -6.39
CA ASN A 155 19.60 29.73 -7.18
C ASN A 155 18.34 29.41 -6.36
N PHE A 156 18.37 29.75 -5.07
CA PHE A 156 17.25 29.65 -4.16
C PHE A 156 16.96 31.04 -3.59
N ARG A 157 15.77 31.55 -3.88
CA ARG A 157 15.34 32.91 -3.54
C ARG A 157 14.11 32.88 -2.67
N THR A 158 14.03 33.83 -1.74
CA THR A 158 12.92 33.98 -0.81
C THR A 158 12.74 35.45 -0.47
N SER A 159 11.50 35.89 -0.37
CA SER A 159 11.13 37.21 0.17
C SER A 159 10.96 37.20 1.69
N PHE A 160 11.07 36.03 2.33
CA PHE A 160 10.91 35.85 3.76
C PHE A 160 12.26 35.98 4.45
N ASP A 161 12.24 36.46 5.69
CA ASP A 161 13.45 36.61 6.49
C ASP A 161 13.79 35.27 7.16
N PHE A 162 15.04 34.85 7.04
CA PHE A 162 15.50 33.65 7.74
C PHE A 162 15.66 33.95 9.24
N THR A 163 15.16 33.06 10.08
CA THR A 163 15.46 33.04 11.51
C THR A 163 15.90 31.65 11.94
N ALA A 164 16.91 31.58 12.80
CA ALA A 164 17.36 30.32 13.37
C ALA A 164 16.33 29.84 14.40
N TYR A 165 15.96 28.56 14.34
CA TYR A 165 15.08 27.96 15.32
C TYR A 165 15.85 27.72 16.63
N ASN A 166 15.69 28.61 17.60
CA ASN A 166 16.41 28.60 18.88
C ASN A 166 15.45 28.97 20.03
N GLN A 167 14.58 28.03 20.42
CA GLN A 167 13.49 28.17 21.42
C GLN A 167 12.32 29.09 21.03
N ASP A 168 12.51 30.00 20.07
CA ASP A 168 11.44 30.82 19.47
C ASP A 168 11.05 30.31 18.06
N TYR A 169 9.81 30.59 17.64
CA TYR A 169 9.26 30.21 16.34
C TYR A 169 9.39 31.36 15.32
N PRO A 170 9.39 31.07 14.00
CA PRO A 170 9.30 32.10 12.98
C PRO A 170 8.06 32.97 13.19
N THR A 171 8.23 34.29 13.14
CA THR A 171 7.13 35.27 13.16
C THR A 171 6.66 35.62 11.75
N ASP A 172 5.54 36.33 11.60
CA ASP A 172 4.95 36.71 10.31
C ASP A 172 6.00 37.13 9.25
N GLY A 173 6.10 36.37 8.17
CA GLY A 173 7.03 36.67 7.07
C GLY A 173 8.46 36.16 7.29
N GLN A 174 8.66 35.33 8.31
CA GLN A 174 9.90 34.60 8.55
C GLN A 174 9.77 33.12 8.20
N TYR A 175 10.90 32.48 7.97
CA TYR A 175 11.01 31.04 7.88
C TYR A 175 12.22 30.55 8.67
N SER A 176 12.16 29.29 9.06
CA SER A 176 13.30 28.56 9.60
C SER A 176 13.47 27.23 8.89
N ILE A 177 14.61 26.59 9.15
CA ILE A 177 14.94 25.26 8.65
C ILE A 177 15.32 24.43 9.86
N ASN A 178 14.66 23.29 10.04
CA ASN A 178 14.90 22.40 11.16
C ASN A 178 14.66 20.94 10.79
N ASN A 179 15.28 20.02 11.53
CA ASN A 179 14.97 18.60 11.43
C ASN A 179 13.73 18.24 12.26
N THR A 180 13.53 18.89 13.41
CA THR A 180 12.39 18.62 14.30
C THR A 180 11.79 19.90 14.91
N ILE A 181 10.52 19.84 15.31
CA ILE A 181 9.76 20.84 16.08
C ILE A 181 9.28 20.13 17.34
N ILE A 182 9.51 20.72 18.52
CA ILE A 182 8.88 20.26 19.76
C ILE A 182 8.11 21.40 20.43
N ASN A 183 6.89 21.09 20.84
CA ASN A 183 5.93 21.92 21.53
C ASN A 183 6.23 21.99 23.04
N GLU A 184 7.50 22.15 23.42
CA GLU A 184 7.81 22.57 24.80
C GLU A 184 7.58 24.08 24.98
N ASN A 185 7.57 24.83 23.86
CA ASN A 185 7.47 26.29 23.84
C ASN A 185 6.31 26.84 22.97
N PHE A 186 5.48 25.99 22.33
CA PHE A 186 4.62 26.41 21.20
C PHE A 186 3.18 25.91 21.31
N GLU A 187 2.39 26.55 22.16
CA GLU A 187 1.06 26.11 22.64
C GLU A 187 0.21 25.28 21.64
N THR A 188 0.08 25.71 20.38
CA THR A 188 -0.80 25.06 19.39
C THR A 188 -0.08 24.30 18.28
N TRP A 189 1.24 24.34 18.17
CA TRP A 189 1.96 23.63 17.11
C TRP A 189 2.16 22.14 17.42
N PHE A 190 2.14 21.30 16.40
CA PHE A 190 2.46 19.88 16.56
C PHE A 190 3.95 19.66 16.86
N ASN A 191 4.25 18.57 17.58
CA ASN A 191 5.57 17.96 17.54
C ASN A 191 5.74 17.29 16.18
N LEU A 192 6.73 17.72 15.40
CA LEU A 192 6.93 17.29 14.02
C LEU A 192 8.40 16.99 13.77
N SER A 193 8.68 16.14 12.79
CA SER A 193 10.00 16.14 12.13
C SER A 193 9.83 16.08 10.64
N ASP A 194 10.97 16.25 9.97
CA ASP A 194 11.10 16.09 8.53
C ASP A 194 10.47 14.80 8.04
N HIS A 195 9.93 14.88 6.83
CA HIS A 195 9.22 13.78 6.18
C HIS A 195 10.18 12.71 5.65
N THR A 196 11.45 13.06 5.44
CA THR A 196 12.39 12.24 4.70
C THR A 196 12.83 11.01 5.50
N THR A 197 12.15 9.91 5.21
CA THR A 197 12.40 8.63 5.86
C THR A 197 13.86 8.18 5.79
N ALA A 198 14.31 7.53 6.86
CA ALA A 198 15.60 6.84 6.96
C ALA A 198 16.89 7.70 6.91
N ILE A 199 16.79 9.03 6.88
CA ILE A 199 17.93 9.95 6.92
C ILE A 199 17.78 10.92 8.10
N GLU A 200 18.61 10.75 9.13
CA GLU A 200 18.65 11.59 10.33
C GLU A 200 19.09 13.04 10.11
N THR A 201 19.54 13.35 8.91
CA THR A 201 19.97 14.69 8.49
C THR A 201 18.90 15.41 7.66
N GLY A 202 17.73 14.79 7.47
CA GLY A 202 16.59 15.42 6.83
C GLY A 202 16.12 16.66 7.59
N ARG A 203 15.51 17.57 6.86
CA ARG A 203 15.17 18.93 7.25
C ARG A 203 13.97 19.38 6.47
N MET A 204 13.17 20.18 7.12
CA MET A 204 12.02 20.81 6.52
C MET A 204 12.09 22.33 6.70
N MET A 205 11.44 23.05 5.79
CA MET A 205 11.28 24.50 5.90
C MET A 205 9.99 24.80 6.64
N ILE A 206 10.10 25.53 7.73
CA ILE A 206 9.00 25.95 8.59
C ILE A 206 8.70 27.41 8.26
N VAL A 207 7.48 27.72 7.87
CA VAL A 207 7.10 29.03 7.33
C VAL A 207 5.97 29.61 8.16
N ASN A 208 6.14 30.84 8.63
CA ASN A 208 5.05 31.62 9.20
C ASN A 208 4.47 32.56 8.12
N GLY A 209 3.23 32.30 7.74
CA GLY A 209 2.58 32.90 6.58
C GLY A 209 2.44 34.41 6.70
N SER A 210 2.85 35.15 5.67
CA SER A 210 2.60 36.59 5.54
C SER A 210 2.87 37.02 4.10
N ASN A 211 3.10 38.33 3.88
CA ASN A 211 3.58 38.87 2.61
C ASN A 211 2.78 38.38 1.38
N PRO A 212 1.51 38.79 1.24
CA PRO A 212 0.64 38.29 0.17
C PRO A 212 1.24 38.48 -1.23
N ASN A 213 1.18 37.42 -2.03
CA ASN A 213 1.72 37.30 -3.39
C ASN A 213 3.25 37.42 -3.49
N GLN A 214 3.96 37.12 -2.41
CA GLN A 214 5.43 37.04 -2.42
C GLN A 214 5.91 35.59 -2.32
N SER A 215 7.07 35.33 -2.91
CA SER A 215 7.64 34.00 -3.04
C SER A 215 8.38 33.59 -1.77
N ILE A 216 7.94 32.49 -1.17
CA ILE A 216 8.61 31.85 -0.03
C ILE A 216 9.84 31.10 -0.52
N VAL A 217 9.70 30.41 -1.66
CA VAL A 217 10.76 29.71 -2.38
C VAL A 217 10.59 30.01 -3.86
N SER A 218 11.68 30.39 -4.53
CA SER A 218 11.74 30.59 -5.99
C SER A 218 13.09 30.11 -6.51
N THR A 219 13.07 29.18 -7.46
CA THR A 219 14.27 28.58 -8.07
C THR A 219 14.09 28.42 -9.58
N ASP A 220 15.15 28.70 -10.35
CA ASP A 220 15.12 28.54 -11.80
C ASP A 220 15.74 27.20 -12.22
N VAL A 221 15.04 26.42 -13.03
CA VAL A 221 15.51 25.13 -13.52
C VAL A 221 15.77 25.19 -15.01
N THR A 222 16.78 24.47 -15.48
CA THR A 222 17.01 24.25 -16.91
C THR A 222 16.21 23.04 -17.36
N LEU A 223 15.45 23.18 -18.44
CA LEU A 223 14.62 22.13 -19.00
C LEU A 223 15.09 21.77 -20.42
N GLN A 224 14.74 20.58 -20.86
CA GLN A 224 14.71 20.21 -22.27
C GLN A 224 13.33 20.55 -22.83
N ALA A 225 13.28 21.08 -24.06
CA ALA A 225 12.02 21.40 -24.72
C ALA A 225 11.29 20.12 -25.18
N ASN A 226 9.97 20.11 -25.02
CA ASN A 226 9.01 19.07 -25.34
C ASN A 226 9.27 17.76 -24.57
N THR A 227 9.75 17.90 -23.34
CA THR A 227 10.12 16.79 -22.47
C THR A 227 9.16 16.74 -21.28
N ASP A 228 8.79 15.53 -20.86
CA ASP A 228 7.95 15.32 -19.70
C ASP A 228 8.78 15.37 -18.42
N TYR A 229 8.20 15.94 -17.37
CA TYR A 229 8.80 16.11 -16.05
C TYR A 229 7.80 15.69 -14.98
N VAL A 230 8.32 15.19 -13.85
CA VAL A 230 7.54 14.99 -12.64
C VAL A 230 8.00 15.99 -11.58
N PHE A 231 7.06 16.74 -11.04
CA PHE A 231 7.25 17.59 -9.87
C PHE A 231 6.53 16.95 -8.68
N SER A 232 7.17 16.97 -7.51
CA SER A 232 6.54 16.62 -6.24
C SER A 232 7.15 17.37 -5.06
N THR A 233 6.38 17.53 -3.99
CA THR A 233 6.84 18.04 -2.69
C THR A 233 5.88 17.58 -1.61
N TRP A 234 6.27 17.77 -0.35
CA TRP A 234 5.48 17.50 0.83
C TRP A 234 5.13 18.79 1.55
N ILE A 235 3.90 18.89 2.01
CA ILE A 235 3.42 20.02 2.80
C ILE A 235 2.63 19.56 4.03
N MET A 236 2.58 20.40 5.05
CA MET A 236 1.78 20.18 6.25
C MET A 236 1.34 21.50 6.87
N ASN A 237 0.15 21.55 7.47
CA ASN A 237 -0.23 22.60 8.41
C ASN A 237 0.34 22.24 9.80
N VAL A 238 1.15 23.12 10.38
CA VAL A 238 1.81 22.86 11.67
C VAL A 238 0.91 23.12 12.88
N ASP A 239 -0.17 23.90 12.71
CA ASP A 239 -1.09 24.27 13.77
C ASP A 239 -2.12 23.16 14.05
N SER A 240 -2.40 22.94 15.32
CA SER A 240 -3.41 22.01 15.83
C SER A 240 -4.71 22.69 16.29
N ASP A 241 -4.74 24.02 16.42
CA ASP A 241 -5.95 24.74 16.79
C ASP A 241 -6.89 24.90 15.59
N VAL A 242 -8.03 24.19 15.65
CA VAL A 242 -9.07 24.21 14.62
C VAL A 242 -9.73 25.58 14.41
N ASN A 243 -9.48 26.55 15.28
CA ASN A 243 -10.00 27.92 15.18
C ASN A 243 -9.00 28.92 14.57
N SER A 244 -7.77 28.49 14.32
CA SER A 244 -6.74 29.32 13.69
C SER A 244 -7.05 29.64 12.23
N GLU A 245 -6.44 30.71 11.72
CA GLU A 245 -6.51 31.03 10.29
C GLU A 245 -5.75 30.00 9.47
N LEU A 246 -6.30 29.60 8.32
CA LEU A 246 -5.68 28.56 7.50
C LEU A 246 -4.51 29.13 6.67
N PRO A 247 -3.43 28.35 6.50
CA PRO A 247 -2.41 28.61 5.50
C PRO A 247 -3.00 28.86 4.12
N GLN A 248 -2.51 29.91 3.45
CA GLN A 248 -2.85 30.18 2.05
C GLN A 248 -1.58 30.14 1.21
N LEU A 249 -1.37 29.00 0.55
CA LEU A 249 -0.15 28.68 -0.20
C LEU A 249 -0.50 28.33 -1.64
N ARG A 250 0.41 28.60 -2.57
CA ARG A 250 0.29 28.20 -3.98
C ARG A 250 1.63 27.68 -4.49
N ALA A 251 1.61 26.57 -5.23
CA ALA A 251 2.78 26.11 -5.97
C ALA A 251 2.59 26.37 -7.47
N THR A 252 3.63 26.91 -8.13
CA THR A 252 3.62 27.15 -9.57
C THR A 252 4.91 26.73 -10.24
N ILE A 253 4.81 26.30 -11.50
CA ILE A 253 5.93 26.09 -12.41
C ILE A 253 5.66 26.95 -13.64
N THR A 254 6.51 27.95 -13.87
CA THR A 254 6.33 28.92 -14.97
C THR A 254 7.46 28.75 -15.97
N GLY A 255 7.15 28.41 -17.21
CA GLY A 255 8.14 28.36 -18.30
C GLY A 255 8.84 29.70 -18.50
N GLY A 256 10.04 29.69 -19.07
CA GLY A 256 10.81 30.90 -19.39
C GLY A 256 10.08 31.87 -20.33
N ASP A 257 9.07 31.38 -21.07
CA ASP A 257 8.16 32.20 -21.88
C ASP A 257 6.98 32.82 -21.10
N GLY A 258 6.83 32.52 -19.81
CA GLY A 258 5.74 32.97 -18.93
C GLY A 258 4.55 32.02 -18.84
N THR A 259 4.55 30.91 -19.57
CA THR A 259 3.47 29.91 -19.54
C THR A 259 3.42 29.20 -18.19
N LYS A 260 2.23 29.08 -17.58
CA LYS A 260 2.02 28.26 -16.38
C LYS A 260 1.94 26.79 -16.78
N LEU A 261 3.02 26.05 -16.55
CA LEU A 261 3.12 24.60 -16.78
C LEU A 261 2.46 23.82 -15.62
N TYR A 262 2.46 24.40 -14.43
CA TYR A 262 1.71 23.96 -13.27
C TYR A 262 1.33 25.18 -12.42
N ASP A 263 0.13 25.14 -11.85
CA ASP A 263 -0.40 26.24 -11.05
C ASP A 263 -1.53 25.75 -10.13
N GLN A 264 -1.23 25.54 -8.85
CA GLN A 264 -2.17 24.97 -7.89
C GLN A 264 -2.19 25.74 -6.56
N PRO A 265 -3.34 26.31 -6.16
CA PRO A 265 -3.61 26.70 -4.78
C PRO A 265 -3.66 25.47 -3.87
N LEU A 266 -3.01 25.55 -2.71
CA LEU A 266 -2.81 24.43 -1.79
C LEU A 266 -3.61 24.58 -0.49
N SER A 267 -4.36 25.66 -0.31
CA SER A 267 -5.08 25.96 0.93
C SER A 267 -6.05 24.85 1.36
N ASP A 268 -6.74 24.22 0.41
CA ASP A 268 -7.68 23.12 0.70
C ASP A 268 -6.98 21.87 1.25
N LEU A 269 -5.66 21.75 0.99
CA LEU A 269 -4.82 20.70 1.54
C LEU A 269 -4.28 21.07 2.92
N LEU A 270 -4.35 22.33 3.36
CA LEU A 270 -3.75 22.77 4.62
C LEU A 270 -4.81 23.03 5.72
N ASN A 271 -5.95 22.33 5.66
CA ASN A 271 -6.92 22.34 6.76
C ASN A 271 -6.30 21.82 8.06
N VAL A 272 -6.60 22.48 9.18
CA VAL A 272 -6.23 22.00 10.52
C VAL A 272 -6.93 20.67 10.81
N THR A 273 -6.17 19.75 11.38
CA THR A 273 -6.65 18.43 11.79
C THR A 273 -6.22 18.17 13.23
N LEU A 274 -6.80 17.16 13.89
CA LEU A 274 -6.37 16.78 15.25
C LEU A 274 -5.10 15.93 15.26
N VAL A 275 -4.69 15.43 14.09
CA VAL A 275 -3.54 14.54 13.91
C VAL A 275 -2.69 15.17 12.81
N PRO A 276 -1.42 15.50 13.05
CA PRO A 276 -0.56 16.05 12.00
C PRO A 276 -0.53 15.08 10.82
N THR A 277 -0.58 15.61 9.60
CA THR A 277 -0.67 14.80 8.37
C THR A 277 0.18 15.41 7.28
N TRP A 278 1.17 14.66 6.81
CA TRP A 278 1.95 15.03 5.64
C TRP A 278 1.11 14.81 4.37
N LYS A 279 1.12 15.79 3.48
CA LYS A 279 0.38 15.72 2.21
C LYS A 279 1.32 15.95 1.06
N GLN A 280 1.36 14.99 0.17
CA GLN A 280 2.11 15.13 -1.06
C GLN A 280 1.31 15.98 -2.04
N ILE A 281 2.00 16.83 -2.78
CA ILE A 281 1.49 17.37 -4.03
C ILE A 281 2.42 16.98 -5.15
N GLY A 282 1.87 16.80 -6.35
CA GLY A 282 2.70 16.47 -7.50
C GLY A 282 1.93 16.50 -8.81
N VAL A 283 2.69 16.60 -9.90
CA VAL A 283 2.15 16.66 -11.26
C VAL A 283 3.17 16.10 -12.25
N VAL A 284 2.67 15.45 -13.30
CA VAL A 284 3.43 15.20 -14.52
C VAL A 284 3.07 16.27 -15.54
N PHE A 285 4.06 16.97 -16.10
CA PHE A 285 3.83 18.03 -17.08
C PHE A 285 4.86 17.97 -18.22
N ASN A 286 4.48 18.44 -19.40
CA ASN A 286 5.39 18.61 -20.53
C ASN A 286 5.94 20.05 -20.55
N SER A 287 7.24 20.23 -20.78
CA SER A 287 7.89 21.54 -20.85
C SER A 287 7.48 22.38 -22.07
N GLN A 288 6.84 21.77 -23.08
CA GLN A 288 6.48 22.42 -24.35
C GLN A 288 7.73 23.06 -24.99
N GLY A 289 7.64 24.26 -25.56
CA GLY A 289 8.81 24.95 -26.11
C GLY A 289 9.83 25.45 -25.08
N ASN A 290 9.58 25.31 -23.78
CA ASN A 290 10.41 25.93 -22.74
C ASN A 290 11.69 25.12 -22.49
N THR A 291 12.82 25.85 -22.41
CA THR A 291 14.14 25.31 -22.03
C THR A 291 14.58 25.74 -20.63
N SER A 292 13.70 26.45 -19.92
CA SER A 292 13.86 26.83 -18.54
C SER A 292 12.48 27.00 -17.90
N ALA A 293 12.40 26.89 -16.58
CA ALA A 293 11.22 27.26 -15.82
C ALA A 293 11.62 27.82 -14.46
N THR A 294 10.70 28.54 -13.80
CA THR A 294 10.80 28.93 -12.40
C THR A 294 9.79 28.12 -11.59
N VAL A 295 10.28 27.39 -10.59
CA VAL A 295 9.46 26.69 -9.60
C VAL A 295 9.31 27.61 -8.39
N GLU A 296 8.07 27.82 -7.95
CA GLU A 296 7.76 28.83 -6.95
C GLU A 296 6.66 28.41 -5.97
N PHE A 297 6.90 28.67 -4.70
CA PHE A 297 5.89 28.64 -3.64
C PHE A 297 5.55 30.07 -3.24
N VAL A 298 4.29 30.44 -3.38
CA VAL A 298 3.80 31.81 -3.18
C VAL A 298 2.87 31.84 -1.98
N SER A 299 3.17 32.71 -1.02
CA SER A 299 2.24 33.01 0.06
C SER A 299 1.09 33.85 -0.48
N LEU A 300 -0.15 33.44 -0.26
CA LEU A 300 -1.33 34.18 -0.66
C LEU A 300 -1.96 34.96 0.50
N GLY A 301 -1.71 34.50 1.73
CA GLY A 301 -2.28 35.06 2.97
C GLY A 301 -1.44 36.20 3.55
N GLY A 302 -2.07 37.06 4.34
CA GLY A 302 -1.37 38.06 5.16
C GLY A 302 -1.02 37.51 6.54
N ALA A 303 -0.29 38.30 7.32
CA ALA A 303 0.02 38.04 8.73
C ALA A 303 -1.23 37.66 9.53
N ALA A 304 -1.22 36.48 10.15
CA ALA A 304 -2.34 35.93 10.89
C ALA A 304 -1.88 34.78 11.80
N GLY A 305 -2.57 34.56 12.92
CA GLY A 305 -2.26 33.41 13.79
C GLY A 305 -2.66 32.08 13.16
N GLY A 306 -1.72 31.15 13.13
CA GLY A 306 -1.91 29.75 12.72
C GLY A 306 -1.92 29.49 11.22
N ASN A 307 -1.64 30.51 10.41
CA ASN A 307 -1.47 30.38 8.95
C ASN A 307 -0.10 29.76 8.57
N ASP A 308 0.46 28.98 9.48
CA ASP A 308 1.80 28.43 9.48
C ASP A 308 1.82 27.06 8.80
N TYR A 309 2.89 26.76 8.08
CA TYR A 309 3.00 25.51 7.34
C TYR A 309 4.44 25.10 7.11
N ILE A 310 4.59 23.86 6.70
CA ILE A 310 5.88 23.25 6.40
C ILE A 310 5.90 22.86 4.93
N ILE A 311 7.08 23.02 4.31
CA ILE A 311 7.40 22.54 2.97
C ILE A 311 8.61 21.63 3.08
N ASP A 312 8.55 20.48 2.43
CA ASP A 312 9.61 19.49 2.44
C ASP A 312 9.78 18.80 1.07
N ASP A 313 10.96 18.20 0.85
CA ASP A 313 11.20 17.24 -0.24
C ASP A 313 10.85 17.79 -1.64
N ILE A 314 11.33 19.00 -1.98
CA ILE A 314 11.02 19.63 -3.27
C ILE A 314 11.79 18.93 -4.39
N GLN A 315 11.06 18.29 -5.30
CA GLN A 315 11.61 17.44 -6.35
C GLN A 315 11.08 17.81 -7.73
N LEU A 316 11.99 17.84 -8.70
CA LEU A 316 11.70 17.96 -10.12
C LEU A 316 12.64 17.07 -10.92
N PHE A 317 12.11 16.05 -11.57
CA PHE A 317 12.88 15.11 -12.36
C PHE A 317 12.43 15.05 -13.81
N GLU A 318 13.38 14.81 -14.71
CA GLU A 318 13.10 14.52 -16.11
C GLU A 318 12.56 13.10 -16.26
N LEU A 319 11.48 12.96 -17.03
CA LEU A 319 10.88 11.68 -17.36
C LEU A 319 11.21 11.28 -18.80
N VAL A 320 11.62 10.03 -18.97
CA VAL A 320 11.80 9.40 -20.28
C VAL A 320 10.80 8.27 -20.43
N GLN A 321 10.02 8.27 -21.51
CA GLN A 321 9.06 7.20 -21.77
C GLN A 321 9.75 5.84 -21.92
N THR A 322 9.12 4.82 -21.39
CA THR A 322 9.55 3.43 -21.50
C THR A 322 9.05 2.81 -22.81
N PRO A 323 9.88 2.03 -23.53
CA PRO A 323 9.45 1.33 -24.73
C PRO A 323 8.33 0.31 -24.53
N ILE A 324 8.22 -0.29 -23.34
CA ILE A 324 7.06 -1.11 -22.97
C ILE A 324 6.10 -0.22 -22.20
N THR A 325 4.90 -0.01 -22.75
CA THR A 325 3.82 0.78 -22.15
C THR A 325 2.75 -0.06 -21.47
N SER A 326 2.75 -1.37 -21.72
CA SER A 326 1.88 -2.32 -21.04
C SER A 326 2.47 -3.72 -21.14
N THR A 327 2.52 -4.39 -19.99
CA THR A 327 2.67 -5.83 -19.91
C THR A 327 1.35 -6.39 -19.39
N GLN A 328 0.78 -7.36 -20.10
CA GLN A 328 -0.49 -7.97 -19.73
C GLN A 328 -0.27 -9.42 -19.38
N LYS A 329 -0.92 -9.87 -18.32
CA LYS A 329 -0.96 -11.26 -17.89
C LYS A 329 -2.40 -11.73 -17.81
N GLN A 330 -2.62 -12.95 -18.26
CA GLN A 330 -3.90 -13.63 -18.23
C GLN A 330 -3.74 -15.00 -17.59
N ALA A 331 -4.64 -15.32 -16.67
CA ALA A 331 -4.89 -16.71 -16.27
C ALA A 331 -5.98 -17.26 -17.19
N GLY A 332 -5.74 -18.38 -17.85
CA GLY A 332 -6.76 -19.02 -18.68
C GLY A 332 -7.87 -19.69 -17.86
N ARG A 333 -7.76 -19.68 -16.52
CA ARG A 333 -8.80 -20.13 -15.59
C ARG A 333 -8.88 -19.19 -14.38
N THR A 334 -10.09 -18.77 -14.06
CA THR A 334 -10.39 -17.96 -12.86
C THR A 334 -10.79 -18.83 -11.66
N LEU A 335 -11.22 -20.08 -11.91
CA LEU A 335 -11.56 -21.08 -10.89
C LEU A 335 -11.00 -22.47 -11.24
N VAL A 336 -10.48 -23.15 -10.22
CA VAL A 336 -9.80 -24.44 -10.34
C VAL A 336 -10.02 -25.31 -9.11
N ASN A 337 -9.99 -26.63 -9.29
CA ASN A 337 -9.93 -27.57 -8.17
C ASN A 337 -8.47 -27.85 -7.75
N PRO A 338 -8.20 -28.28 -6.51
CA PRO A 338 -6.90 -28.85 -6.17
C PRO A 338 -6.53 -29.98 -7.14
N GLY A 339 -5.35 -29.90 -7.74
CA GLY A 339 -4.87 -30.81 -8.80
C GLY A 339 -5.09 -30.32 -10.23
N ASP A 340 -5.90 -29.29 -10.47
CA ASP A 340 -6.08 -28.71 -11.80
C ASP A 340 -4.83 -27.94 -12.27
N THR A 341 -4.71 -27.76 -13.59
CA THR A 341 -3.69 -26.91 -14.22
C THR A 341 -4.28 -25.56 -14.65
N ILE A 342 -3.53 -24.49 -14.40
CA ILE A 342 -3.78 -23.11 -14.80
C ILE A 342 -2.78 -22.74 -15.90
N PRO A 343 -3.25 -22.47 -17.14
CA PRO A 343 -2.40 -21.88 -18.17
C PRO A 343 -2.27 -20.37 -17.93
N TYR A 344 -1.04 -19.86 -17.94
CA TYR A 344 -0.76 -18.42 -17.90
C TYR A 344 -0.25 -17.94 -19.25
N THR A 345 -0.68 -16.74 -19.64
CA THR A 345 -0.20 -16.03 -20.82
C THR A 345 0.29 -14.65 -20.42
N VAL A 346 1.50 -14.26 -20.86
CA VAL A 346 2.08 -12.92 -20.68
C VAL A 346 2.36 -12.33 -22.05
N THR A 347 1.94 -11.09 -22.29
CA THR A 347 2.16 -10.37 -23.55
C THR A 347 2.68 -8.96 -23.31
N PHE A 348 3.61 -8.52 -24.14
CA PHE A 348 4.09 -7.13 -24.20
C PHE A 348 4.59 -6.80 -25.61
N SER A 349 4.74 -5.51 -25.88
CA SER A 349 5.21 -4.99 -27.17
C SER A 349 6.30 -3.94 -26.97
N ASN A 350 7.29 -3.91 -27.85
CA ASN A 350 8.26 -2.81 -27.93
C ASN A 350 7.68 -1.67 -28.77
N THR A 351 7.13 -0.64 -28.12
CA THR A 351 6.64 0.58 -28.78
C THR A 351 7.72 1.67 -28.91
N GLY A 352 8.94 1.40 -28.48
CA GLY A 352 10.08 2.30 -28.63
C GLY A 352 10.62 2.35 -30.05
N ASN A 353 11.60 3.23 -30.28
CA ASN A 353 12.24 3.43 -31.58
C ASN A 353 13.57 2.67 -31.76
N GLN A 354 13.94 1.83 -30.78
CA GLN A 354 15.13 0.99 -30.79
C GLN A 354 14.79 -0.43 -30.30
N PRO A 355 15.59 -1.46 -30.65
CA PRO A 355 15.43 -2.80 -30.10
C PRO A 355 15.61 -2.83 -28.57
N LEU A 356 14.84 -3.67 -27.89
CA LEU A 356 15.08 -4.02 -26.49
C LEU A 356 16.13 -5.12 -26.44
N THR A 357 17.07 -5.00 -25.52
CA THR A 357 18.16 -5.96 -25.30
C THR A 357 18.15 -6.45 -23.86
N ASN A 358 18.85 -7.55 -23.57
CA ASN A 358 18.91 -8.16 -22.23
C ASN A 358 17.51 -8.37 -21.62
N VAL A 359 16.54 -8.78 -22.46
CA VAL A 359 15.16 -8.93 -22.04
C VAL A 359 15.05 -10.16 -21.15
N THR A 360 14.49 -10.03 -19.95
CA THR A 360 14.29 -11.13 -19.01
C THR A 360 12.85 -11.20 -18.51
N LEU A 361 12.31 -12.41 -18.46
CA LEU A 361 11.04 -12.73 -17.83
C LEU A 361 11.29 -13.21 -16.40
N GLN A 362 10.62 -12.61 -15.42
CA GLN A 362 10.55 -13.11 -14.05
C GLN A 362 9.09 -13.34 -13.63
N ASP A 363 8.82 -14.49 -13.03
CA ASP A 363 7.47 -14.87 -12.58
C ASP A 363 7.59 -15.70 -11.29
N ILE A 364 7.11 -15.14 -10.17
CA ILE A 364 7.08 -15.85 -8.88
C ILE A 364 5.73 -16.54 -8.77
N ILE A 365 5.77 -17.86 -8.93
CA ILE A 365 4.58 -18.69 -9.01
C ILE A 365 3.92 -18.79 -7.62
N PRO A 366 2.58 -18.68 -7.50
CA PRO A 366 1.91 -18.68 -6.21
C PRO A 366 2.22 -19.90 -5.34
N THR A 367 2.40 -19.70 -4.03
CA THR A 367 2.55 -20.79 -3.05
C THR A 367 1.40 -21.78 -3.15
N GLY A 368 1.72 -23.07 -3.05
CA GLY A 368 0.74 -24.16 -3.21
C GLY A 368 0.55 -24.58 -4.66
N THR A 369 1.33 -24.03 -5.60
CA THR A 369 1.34 -24.44 -6.99
C THR A 369 2.74 -24.80 -7.47
N THR A 370 2.83 -25.51 -8.60
CA THR A 370 4.09 -25.94 -9.22
C THR A 370 4.04 -25.77 -10.72
N VAL A 371 5.08 -25.20 -11.33
CA VAL A 371 5.19 -25.10 -12.80
C VAL A 371 5.20 -26.50 -13.40
N VAL A 372 4.46 -26.67 -14.49
CA VAL A 372 4.47 -27.90 -15.28
C VAL A 372 5.78 -27.94 -16.07
N PRO A 373 6.60 -28.99 -15.93
CA PRO A 373 7.84 -29.11 -16.69
C PRO A 373 7.61 -29.01 -18.20
N ASP A 374 8.54 -28.41 -18.92
CA ASP A 374 8.54 -28.26 -20.38
C ASP A 374 7.35 -27.46 -20.95
N SER A 375 6.61 -26.72 -20.12
CA SER A 375 5.41 -25.96 -20.53
C SER A 375 5.70 -24.53 -20.99
N LEU A 376 6.88 -23.98 -20.72
CA LEU A 376 7.20 -22.60 -21.09
C LEU A 376 7.46 -22.47 -22.60
N ILE A 377 6.69 -21.61 -23.24
CA ILE A 377 6.78 -21.30 -24.67
C ILE A 377 6.90 -19.78 -24.83
N VAL A 378 7.90 -19.34 -25.58
CA VAL A 378 8.14 -17.93 -25.91
C VAL A 378 8.05 -17.79 -27.43
N ASN A 379 7.10 -17.00 -27.93
CA ASN A 379 6.83 -16.80 -29.36
C ASN A 379 6.72 -18.13 -30.15
N GLY A 380 6.07 -19.13 -29.55
CA GLY A 380 5.89 -20.46 -30.15
C GLY A 380 7.09 -21.40 -30.02
N VAL A 381 8.19 -20.97 -29.39
CA VAL A 381 9.40 -21.77 -29.16
C VAL A 381 9.49 -22.20 -27.70
N GLN A 382 9.58 -23.51 -27.47
CA GLN A 382 9.75 -24.07 -26.13
C GLN A 382 11.08 -23.59 -25.52
N THR A 383 11.01 -23.12 -24.27
CA THR A 383 12.14 -22.54 -23.51
C THR A 383 12.17 -23.17 -22.12
N SER A 384 13.35 -23.28 -21.48
CA SER A 384 13.45 -23.86 -20.14
C SER A 384 12.93 -22.92 -19.05
N GLU A 385 12.08 -23.44 -18.15
CA GLU A 385 11.54 -22.75 -16.98
C GLU A 385 12.44 -22.78 -15.73
N ALA A 386 13.66 -23.34 -15.81
CA ALA A 386 14.51 -23.60 -14.65
C ALA A 386 14.80 -22.39 -13.75
N ASN A 387 14.69 -21.18 -14.30
CA ASN A 387 14.98 -19.92 -13.61
C ASN A 387 13.78 -18.95 -13.62
N LEU A 388 12.54 -19.43 -13.80
CA LEU A 388 11.37 -18.56 -13.96
C LEU A 388 11.20 -17.56 -12.80
N ALA A 389 11.44 -17.98 -11.56
CA ALA A 389 11.37 -17.12 -10.38
C ALA A 389 12.56 -16.14 -10.24
N SER A 390 13.71 -16.45 -10.84
CA SER A 390 14.94 -15.64 -10.74
C SER A 390 15.29 -14.87 -12.02
N GLY A 391 14.58 -15.11 -13.11
CA GLY A 391 14.79 -14.49 -14.43
C GLY A 391 15.18 -15.48 -15.52
N ILE A 392 14.46 -15.45 -16.65
CA ILE A 392 14.75 -16.17 -17.90
C ILE A 392 15.11 -15.15 -18.98
N VAL A 393 16.30 -15.27 -19.56
CA VAL A 393 16.72 -14.41 -20.68
C VAL A 393 15.97 -14.80 -21.95
N LEU A 394 15.34 -13.80 -22.57
CA LEU A 394 14.63 -13.90 -23.85
C LEU A 394 15.53 -13.37 -24.98
N GLN A 395 15.05 -13.51 -26.22
CA GLN A 395 15.69 -12.86 -27.36
C GLN A 395 15.42 -11.35 -27.33
N ASP A 396 16.33 -10.59 -27.95
CA ASP A 396 16.15 -9.16 -28.19
C ASP A 396 14.84 -8.90 -28.96
N VAL A 397 14.12 -7.85 -28.57
CA VAL A 397 12.81 -7.52 -29.15
C VAL A 397 12.97 -6.33 -30.09
N PRO A 398 12.83 -6.52 -31.42
CA PRO A 398 12.97 -5.42 -32.37
C PRO A 398 11.89 -4.35 -32.16
N THR A 399 12.12 -3.16 -32.70
CA THR A 399 11.12 -2.08 -32.73
C THR A 399 9.80 -2.55 -33.34
N GLY A 400 8.69 -2.30 -32.64
CA GLY A 400 7.36 -2.76 -33.03
C GLY A 400 7.14 -4.27 -32.88
N GLY A 401 8.09 -4.99 -32.27
CA GLY A 401 7.97 -6.42 -32.02
C GLY A 401 7.04 -6.73 -30.86
N ASP A 402 6.23 -7.78 -31.02
CA ASP A 402 5.36 -8.34 -30.00
C ASP A 402 5.96 -9.62 -29.41
N VAL A 403 5.75 -9.84 -28.12
CA VAL A 403 6.17 -11.05 -27.42
C VAL A 403 4.96 -11.68 -26.74
N THR A 404 4.77 -12.98 -26.97
CA THR A 404 3.78 -13.82 -26.27
C THR A 404 4.48 -14.97 -25.58
N ILE A 405 4.22 -15.11 -24.28
CA ILE A 405 4.82 -16.11 -23.41
C ILE A 405 3.67 -16.91 -22.79
N THR A 406 3.76 -18.24 -22.82
CA THR A 406 2.80 -19.12 -22.12
C THR A 406 3.52 -20.12 -21.25
N PHE A 407 2.97 -20.45 -20.10
CA PHE A 407 3.44 -21.55 -19.25
C PHE A 407 2.30 -22.07 -18.38
N ASP A 408 2.39 -23.32 -17.96
CA ASP A 408 1.35 -23.99 -17.18
C ASP A 408 1.78 -24.19 -15.73
N VAL A 409 0.82 -24.08 -14.82
CA VAL A 409 1.04 -24.25 -13.37
C VAL A 409 -0.02 -25.19 -12.80
N THR A 410 0.38 -26.19 -12.05
CA THR A 410 -0.53 -27.14 -11.39
C THR A 410 -0.80 -26.72 -9.95
N VAL A 411 -2.07 -26.75 -9.54
CA VAL A 411 -2.49 -26.51 -8.15
C VAL A 411 -2.23 -27.75 -7.33
N GLY A 412 -1.55 -27.61 -6.19
CA GLY A 412 -1.32 -28.72 -5.27
C GLY A 412 -2.62 -29.29 -4.72
N THR A 413 -2.68 -30.61 -4.56
CA THR A 413 -3.89 -31.31 -4.08
C THR A 413 -4.27 -30.97 -2.64
N GLY A 414 -3.35 -30.39 -1.86
CA GLY A 414 -3.56 -29.95 -0.48
C GLY A 414 -3.91 -28.47 -0.32
N VAL A 415 -4.07 -27.72 -1.42
CA VAL A 415 -4.46 -26.31 -1.33
C VAL A 415 -5.90 -26.20 -0.82
N ALA A 416 -6.10 -25.39 0.21
CA ALA A 416 -7.39 -25.25 0.89
C ALA A 416 -8.46 -24.62 0.00
N ASN A 417 -9.71 -25.03 0.22
CA ASN A 417 -10.88 -24.41 -0.42
C ASN A 417 -10.93 -22.91 -0.11
N GLY A 418 -11.24 -22.08 -1.10
CA GLY A 418 -11.24 -20.63 -0.97
C GLY A 418 -9.84 -19.98 -1.02
N THR A 419 -8.76 -20.70 -1.32
CA THR A 419 -7.46 -20.06 -1.59
C THR A 419 -7.54 -19.22 -2.85
N ILE A 420 -7.07 -17.96 -2.82
CA ILE A 420 -6.88 -17.13 -4.01
C ILE A 420 -5.40 -17.16 -4.39
N LEU A 421 -5.11 -17.75 -5.55
CA LEU A 421 -3.78 -17.82 -6.15
C LEU A 421 -3.57 -16.54 -6.97
N ARG A 422 -2.58 -15.74 -6.57
CA ARG A 422 -2.25 -14.47 -7.21
C ARG A 422 -0.96 -14.58 -7.99
N ASN A 423 -0.97 -14.12 -9.23
CA ASN A 423 0.22 -14.15 -10.06
C ASN A 423 0.43 -12.85 -10.85
N ALA A 424 1.68 -12.42 -10.96
CA ALA A 424 2.12 -11.27 -11.77
C ALA A 424 3.47 -11.60 -12.41
N ALA A 425 3.77 -11.00 -13.55
CA ALA A 425 5.03 -11.19 -14.26
C ALA A 425 5.81 -9.87 -14.30
N GLY A 426 7.13 -9.96 -14.28
CA GLY A 426 8.05 -8.84 -14.53
C GLY A 426 8.82 -9.07 -15.82
N ILE A 427 8.93 -8.03 -16.65
CA ILE A 427 9.77 -7.99 -17.85
C ILE A 427 10.85 -6.95 -17.61
N THR A 428 12.08 -7.37 -17.36
CA THR A 428 13.22 -6.47 -17.27
C THR A 428 13.91 -6.39 -18.62
N TYR A 429 14.29 -5.20 -19.07
CA TYR A 429 14.94 -5.02 -20.36
C TYR A 429 15.82 -3.77 -20.36
N THR A 430 16.76 -3.75 -21.30
CA THR A 430 17.65 -2.63 -21.55
C THR A 430 17.29 -1.94 -22.87
N TYR A 431 17.27 -0.62 -22.88
CA TYR A 431 17.08 0.19 -24.09
C TYR A 431 17.95 1.45 -24.07
N VAL A 432 18.07 2.12 -25.21
CA VAL A 432 18.77 3.40 -25.33
C VAL A 432 17.75 4.53 -25.31
N THR A 433 17.91 5.48 -24.38
CA THR A 433 17.07 6.67 -24.26
C THR A 433 17.25 7.59 -25.47
N PRO A 434 16.33 8.53 -25.74
CA PRO A 434 16.53 9.55 -26.78
C PRO A 434 17.83 10.36 -26.64
N THR A 435 18.34 10.48 -25.41
CA THR A 435 19.61 11.15 -25.08
C THR A 435 20.86 10.30 -25.32
N GLY A 436 20.70 9.04 -25.77
CA GLY A 436 21.80 8.12 -26.07
C GLY A 436 22.33 7.33 -24.87
N THR A 437 21.72 7.50 -23.70
CA THR A 437 22.07 6.77 -22.48
C THR A 437 21.39 5.40 -22.46
N THR A 438 22.07 4.38 -21.93
CA THR A 438 21.46 3.06 -21.74
C THR A 438 20.72 3.02 -20.41
N ALA A 439 19.45 2.62 -20.44
CA ALA A 439 18.60 2.46 -19.27
C ALA A 439 18.11 1.01 -19.15
N THR A 440 17.97 0.51 -17.91
CA THR A 440 17.39 -0.80 -17.62
C THR A 440 16.13 -0.61 -16.78
N VAL A 441 15.03 -1.21 -17.23
CA VAL A 441 13.69 -0.99 -16.66
C VAL A 441 12.99 -2.31 -16.51
N THR A 442 12.16 -2.41 -15.47
CA THR A 442 11.23 -3.52 -15.28
C THR A 442 9.80 -3.03 -15.52
N SER A 443 9.10 -3.68 -16.44
CA SER A 443 7.65 -3.54 -16.62
C SER A 443 6.96 -4.70 -15.90
N THR A 444 6.08 -4.39 -14.95
CA THR A 444 5.29 -5.40 -14.24
C THR A 444 3.91 -5.52 -14.89
N SER A 445 3.41 -6.75 -15.02
CA SER A 445 2.06 -6.99 -15.51
C SER A 445 0.99 -6.58 -14.49
N ASN A 446 -0.27 -6.56 -14.92
CA ASN A 446 -1.38 -6.68 -13.99
C ASN A 446 -1.27 -7.96 -13.14
N VAL A 447 -1.92 -7.95 -11.98
CA VAL A 447 -2.10 -9.15 -11.16
C VAL A 447 -3.31 -9.93 -11.68
N VAL A 448 -3.18 -11.26 -11.77
CA VAL A 448 -4.28 -12.19 -12.05
C VAL A 448 -4.58 -13.03 -10.83
N ASP A 449 -5.86 -13.14 -10.48
CA ASP A 449 -6.35 -13.92 -9.35
C ASP A 449 -7.11 -15.16 -9.86
N THR A 450 -6.79 -16.32 -9.29
CA THR A 450 -7.46 -17.61 -9.56
C THR A 450 -7.92 -18.24 -8.24
N GLY A 451 -9.21 -18.52 -8.09
CA GLY A 451 -9.77 -19.15 -6.88
C GLY A 451 -9.71 -20.69 -6.91
N VAL A 452 -9.35 -21.29 -5.77
CA VAL A 452 -9.33 -22.74 -5.57
C VAL A 452 -10.61 -23.21 -4.88
N ILE A 453 -11.28 -24.20 -5.46
CA ILE A 453 -12.53 -24.78 -4.93
C ILE A 453 -12.46 -26.31 -4.80
N SER A 454 -12.88 -26.88 -3.67
CA SER A 454 -12.80 -28.35 -3.45
C SER A 454 -14.06 -29.02 -2.88
N GLN A 455 -15.13 -28.27 -2.56
CA GLN A 455 -16.40 -28.85 -2.13
C GLN A 455 -17.61 -28.04 -2.60
N THR A 456 -18.51 -28.68 -3.37
CA THR A 456 -19.92 -28.28 -3.43
C THR A 456 -20.59 -28.75 -2.14
N CYS A 457 -21.38 -27.89 -1.49
CA CYS A 457 -21.99 -28.19 -0.19
C CYS A 457 -22.83 -29.49 -0.29
N PRO A 458 -22.93 -30.31 0.78
CA PRO A 458 -23.77 -31.50 0.76
C PRO A 458 -25.20 -31.07 0.43
N ILE A 459 -25.64 -31.37 -0.80
CA ILE A 459 -27.02 -31.15 -1.19
C ILE A 459 -27.83 -32.01 -0.23
N CYS A 460 -28.75 -31.43 0.56
CA CYS A 460 -29.79 -32.23 1.20
C CYS A 460 -30.37 -33.16 0.13
N PRO A 461 -30.58 -34.45 0.40
CA PRO A 461 -31.25 -35.31 -0.57
C PRO A 461 -32.55 -34.61 -0.96
N THR A 462 -32.67 -34.24 -2.24
CA THR A 462 -33.94 -33.83 -2.81
C THR A 462 -34.93 -34.91 -2.40
N GLY A 463 -36.01 -34.52 -1.71
CA GLY A 463 -37.00 -35.46 -1.18
C GLY A 463 -37.35 -36.52 -2.24
N ALA A 464 -37.44 -37.77 -1.81
CA ALA A 464 -37.46 -38.97 -2.65
C ALA A 464 -38.01 -38.71 -4.06
N THR A 465 -37.14 -38.73 -5.07
CA THR A 465 -37.58 -38.84 -6.45
C THR A 465 -38.41 -40.12 -6.54
N GLY A 466 -39.68 -39.99 -6.93
CA GLY A 466 -40.56 -41.15 -7.15
C GLY A 466 -39.87 -42.16 -8.08
N ALA A 467 -40.14 -43.45 -7.86
CA ALA A 467 -39.44 -44.55 -8.52
C ALA A 467 -39.15 -44.28 -10.00
N THR A 468 -37.86 -44.23 -10.34
CA THR A 468 -37.40 -44.22 -11.73
C THR A 468 -37.86 -45.53 -12.39
N GLY A 469 -38.62 -45.44 -13.48
CA GLY A 469 -38.96 -46.60 -14.30
C GLY A 469 -37.71 -47.31 -14.81
N ALA A 470 -37.81 -48.62 -15.09
CA ALA A 470 -36.68 -49.47 -15.45
C ALA A 470 -35.76 -48.84 -16.51
N THR A 471 -34.47 -48.73 -16.19
CA THR A 471 -33.40 -48.32 -17.10
C THR A 471 -33.21 -49.40 -18.16
N GLY A 472 -33.37 -49.05 -19.44
CA GLY A 472 -32.98 -49.91 -20.56
C GLY A 472 -31.46 -49.99 -20.70
N ASP A 473 -30.96 -51.07 -21.32
CA ASP A 473 -29.53 -51.35 -21.46
C ASP A 473 -28.73 -50.15 -22.04
N PRO A 474 -27.53 -49.84 -21.51
CA PRO A 474 -26.69 -48.77 -22.04
C PRO A 474 -26.23 -49.07 -23.48
N GLY A 475 -26.48 -48.14 -24.40
CA GLY A 475 -25.81 -48.12 -25.71
C GLY A 475 -24.30 -47.83 -25.58
N PRO A 476 -23.50 -48.16 -26.60
CA PRO A 476 -22.04 -47.96 -26.55
C PRO A 476 -21.65 -46.49 -26.40
N ILE A 477 -20.57 -46.24 -25.65
CA ILE A 477 -19.97 -44.93 -25.41
C ILE A 477 -19.52 -44.32 -26.75
N GLY A 478 -20.08 -43.17 -27.11
CA GLY A 478 -19.63 -42.38 -28.27
C GLY A 478 -18.29 -41.68 -28.00
N PRO A 479 -17.56 -41.28 -29.06
CA PRO A 479 -16.26 -40.62 -28.92
C PRO A 479 -16.35 -39.29 -28.16
N THR A 480 -15.33 -39.01 -27.35
CA THR A 480 -15.13 -37.74 -26.64
C THR A 480 -15.18 -36.56 -27.62
N GLY A 481 -16.08 -35.61 -27.39
CA GLY A 481 -16.21 -34.39 -28.19
C GLY A 481 -15.00 -33.43 -28.03
N PRO A 482 -14.81 -32.49 -28.97
CA PRO A 482 -13.74 -31.50 -28.88
C PRO A 482 -13.86 -30.62 -27.63
N THR A 483 -12.72 -30.27 -27.05
CA THR A 483 -12.59 -29.27 -25.97
C THR A 483 -13.32 -27.98 -26.38
N GLY A 484 -14.20 -27.47 -25.51
CA GLY A 484 -14.94 -26.24 -25.78
C GLY A 484 -14.02 -25.02 -25.96
N PRO A 485 -14.51 -23.95 -26.60
CA PRO A 485 -13.73 -22.73 -26.78
C PRO A 485 -13.27 -22.16 -25.44
N ALA A 486 -12.07 -21.57 -25.43
CA ALA A 486 -11.54 -20.84 -24.28
C ALA A 486 -12.56 -19.78 -23.82
N GLY A 487 -12.91 -19.80 -22.54
CA GLY A 487 -13.84 -18.84 -21.94
C GLY A 487 -13.36 -17.40 -22.11
N SER A 488 -14.28 -16.48 -22.36
CA SER A 488 -14.00 -15.05 -22.44
C SER A 488 -13.46 -14.49 -21.12
N SER A 489 -12.52 -13.55 -21.26
CA SER A 489 -11.92 -12.75 -20.20
C SER A 489 -12.95 -12.14 -19.25
N SER A 490 -12.80 -12.37 -17.94
CA SER A 490 -13.36 -11.49 -16.92
C SER A 490 -12.28 -11.14 -15.89
N THR A 491 -12.22 -9.87 -15.51
CA THR A 491 -11.57 -9.46 -14.25
C THR A 491 -12.28 -10.17 -13.12
N LEU A 492 -11.53 -10.87 -12.27
CA LEU A 492 -12.08 -11.49 -11.07
C LEU A 492 -12.54 -10.38 -10.12
N ASN A 493 -13.84 -10.11 -10.04
CA ASN A 493 -14.35 -9.27 -8.96
C ASN A 493 -14.42 -10.16 -7.72
N SER A 494 -13.46 -9.99 -6.80
CA SER A 494 -13.32 -10.83 -5.61
C SER A 494 -13.40 -9.98 -4.35
N PHE A 495 -14.10 -10.49 -3.34
CA PHE A 495 -14.35 -9.75 -2.11
C PHE A 495 -14.14 -10.65 -0.90
N GLU A 496 -13.17 -10.31 -0.05
CA GLU A 496 -12.79 -11.07 1.14
C GLU A 496 -13.04 -10.24 2.42
N VAL A 497 -13.79 -10.76 3.38
CA VAL A 497 -14.11 -10.07 4.66
C VAL A 497 -13.96 -11.01 5.84
N ALA A 498 -13.47 -10.49 6.97
CA ALA A 498 -13.31 -11.26 8.22
C ALA A 498 -13.67 -10.50 9.49
N THR A 499 -13.71 -11.21 10.62
CA THR A 499 -13.89 -10.68 11.99
C THR A 499 -12.66 -11.01 12.86
N TRP A 500 -12.41 -10.21 13.90
CA TRP A 500 -11.34 -10.45 14.90
C TRP A 500 -11.86 -10.73 16.31
N GLN A 501 -13.16 -10.61 16.52
CA GLN A 501 -13.75 -10.78 17.84
C GLN A 501 -14.53 -12.09 17.84
N SER A 502 -14.12 -13.00 18.72
CA SER A 502 -14.96 -14.13 19.09
C SER A 502 -16.24 -13.58 19.69
N GLN A 503 -17.37 -13.86 19.04
CA GLN A 503 -18.67 -13.38 19.50
C GLN A 503 -19.65 -14.53 19.55
N CYS A 504 -20.41 -14.57 20.63
CA CYS A 504 -21.53 -15.48 20.77
C CYS A 504 -22.73 -14.90 20.00
N ILE A 505 -23.06 -15.51 18.86
CA ILE A 505 -24.14 -15.04 17.98
C ILE A 505 -25.40 -15.88 18.22
N ALA A 506 -26.51 -15.22 18.53
CA ALA A 506 -27.79 -15.89 18.77
C ALA A 506 -28.42 -16.44 17.47
N GLU A 507 -29.18 -17.52 17.59
CA GLU A 507 -30.01 -18.08 16.51
C GLU A 507 -30.82 -16.99 15.79
N GLY A 508 -30.75 -16.98 14.46
CA GLY A 508 -31.43 -16.03 13.58
C GLY A 508 -30.73 -14.67 13.43
N SER A 509 -29.64 -14.42 14.16
CA SER A 509 -28.88 -13.17 14.05
C SER A 509 -27.88 -13.20 12.89
N ALA A 510 -27.65 -12.03 12.30
CA ALA A 510 -26.59 -11.85 11.31
C ALA A 510 -25.21 -11.99 11.97
N VAL A 511 -24.31 -12.68 11.28
CA VAL A 511 -22.91 -12.75 11.65
C VAL A 511 -22.25 -11.47 11.16
N PHE A 512 -21.67 -10.71 12.10
CA PHE A 512 -20.94 -9.49 11.77
C PHE A 512 -19.78 -9.82 10.82
N LEU A 513 -19.54 -8.98 9.82
CA LEU A 513 -18.36 -9.07 8.96
C LEU A 513 -17.51 -7.83 9.26
N GLY A 514 -16.34 -7.98 9.87
CA GLY A 514 -15.66 -6.87 10.55
C GLY A 514 -15.01 -5.86 9.61
N TYR A 515 -14.16 -6.35 8.72
CA TYR A 515 -13.32 -5.50 7.88
C TYR A 515 -13.02 -6.20 6.56
N ILE A 516 -12.91 -5.40 5.51
CA ILE A 516 -12.55 -5.87 4.18
C ILE A 516 -11.08 -6.28 4.23
N ILE A 517 -10.80 -7.57 4.02
CA ILE A 517 -9.45 -8.05 3.83
C ILE A 517 -9.00 -7.63 2.43
N ARG A 518 -9.84 -7.86 1.40
CA ARG A 518 -9.51 -7.61 -0.02
C ARG A 518 -10.74 -7.28 -0.85
N SER A 519 -10.58 -6.40 -1.83
CA SER A 519 -11.58 -6.11 -2.87
C SER A 519 -10.86 -5.97 -4.22
N SER A 520 -11.36 -6.60 -5.26
CA SER A 520 -10.88 -6.43 -6.64
C SER A 520 -12.03 -6.11 -7.60
N GLY A 521 -11.79 -5.16 -8.51
CA GLY A 521 -12.73 -4.68 -9.52
C GLY A 521 -13.97 -3.92 -9.00
N GLU A 522 -14.88 -3.55 -9.90
CA GLU A 522 -16.08 -2.77 -9.60
C GLU A 522 -17.33 -3.68 -9.63
N GLY A 523 -18.17 -3.64 -8.58
CA GLY A 523 -19.46 -4.34 -8.57
C GLY A 523 -19.83 -5.09 -7.28
N ILE A 524 -18.87 -5.35 -6.39
CA ILE A 524 -19.13 -5.94 -5.07
C ILE A 524 -18.75 -4.91 -4.01
N ALA A 525 -19.66 -4.61 -3.07
CA ALA A 525 -19.41 -3.61 -2.03
C ALA A 525 -19.88 -4.11 -0.65
N TYR A 526 -19.10 -3.89 0.41
CA TYR A 526 -19.56 -4.18 1.77
C TYR A 526 -20.34 -3.01 2.35
N ASN A 527 -21.49 -3.31 2.95
CA ASN A 527 -22.24 -2.35 3.73
C ASN A 527 -22.16 -2.72 5.23
N PRO A 528 -21.30 -2.06 6.02
CA PRO A 528 -21.18 -2.34 7.45
C PRO A 528 -22.44 -2.02 8.24
N ASN A 529 -23.28 -1.09 7.77
CA ASN A 529 -24.53 -0.72 8.45
C ASN A 529 -25.64 -1.78 8.28
N GLU A 530 -25.52 -2.65 7.27
CA GLU A 530 -26.50 -3.71 6.97
C GLU A 530 -25.92 -5.11 7.19
N PHE A 531 -24.68 -5.22 7.67
CA PHE A 531 -23.96 -6.47 7.92
C PHE A 531 -23.99 -7.42 6.71
N GLY A 532 -23.76 -6.89 5.50
CA GLY A 532 -23.87 -7.68 4.28
C GLY A 532 -23.10 -7.12 3.08
N ILE A 533 -23.01 -7.93 2.04
CA ILE A 533 -22.27 -7.67 0.81
C ILE A 533 -23.29 -7.35 -0.29
N ARG A 534 -23.18 -6.18 -0.91
CA ARG A 534 -23.97 -5.75 -2.06
C ARG A 534 -23.44 -6.38 -3.33
N LEU A 535 -24.35 -6.99 -4.08
CA LEU A 535 -24.11 -7.72 -5.32
C LEU A 535 -24.91 -7.07 -6.45
N GLN A 536 -24.29 -6.86 -7.61
CA GLN A 536 -24.96 -6.34 -8.80
C GLN A 536 -26.15 -7.20 -9.25
N PRO A 537 -27.17 -6.59 -9.86
CA PRO A 537 -28.27 -7.30 -10.51
C PRO A 537 -27.83 -8.35 -11.55
N ASN A 538 -28.67 -9.36 -11.80
CA ASN A 538 -28.57 -10.32 -12.91
C ASN A 538 -27.19 -10.98 -13.07
N THR A 539 -26.48 -11.19 -11.97
CA THR A 539 -25.09 -11.61 -11.98
C THR A 539 -24.94 -12.90 -11.17
N SER A 540 -24.14 -13.83 -11.69
CA SER A 540 -23.77 -15.04 -10.98
C SER A 540 -22.52 -14.78 -10.14
N TYR A 541 -22.52 -15.23 -8.90
CA TYR A 541 -21.37 -15.16 -8.00
C TYR A 541 -21.07 -16.55 -7.45
N LEU A 542 -19.81 -16.94 -7.41
CA LEU A 542 -19.36 -17.99 -6.53
C LEU A 542 -19.12 -17.38 -5.15
N VAL A 543 -19.84 -17.85 -4.14
CA VAL A 543 -19.63 -17.46 -2.75
C VAL A 543 -19.04 -18.64 -1.99
N THR A 544 -17.86 -18.44 -1.43
CA THR A 544 -17.22 -19.39 -0.51
C THR A 544 -17.15 -18.76 0.87
N TYR A 545 -17.49 -19.50 1.92
CA TYR A 545 -17.23 -19.07 3.28
C TYR A 545 -16.52 -20.16 4.08
N GLN A 546 -15.74 -19.70 5.05
CA GLN A 546 -15.18 -20.47 6.15
C GLN A 546 -15.54 -19.76 7.46
N VAL A 547 -16.07 -20.50 8.43
CA VAL A 547 -16.44 -19.98 9.74
C VAL A 547 -15.81 -20.86 10.81
N GLY A 548 -14.94 -20.26 11.62
CA GLY A 548 -14.40 -20.86 12.84
C GLY A 548 -15.47 -20.88 13.93
N ILE A 549 -15.63 -22.03 14.57
CA ILE A 549 -16.63 -22.28 15.60
C ILE A 549 -16.01 -23.03 16.79
N GLU A 550 -16.43 -22.66 18.00
CA GLU A 550 -16.03 -23.33 19.24
C GLU A 550 -17.24 -23.65 20.12
N ALA A 551 -17.12 -24.66 20.98
CA ALA A 551 -18.18 -24.95 21.95
C ALA A 551 -18.27 -23.83 22.98
N ASN A 552 -19.48 -23.29 23.19
CA ASN A 552 -19.75 -22.45 24.35
C ASN A 552 -19.55 -23.27 25.65
N PRO A 553 -18.67 -22.85 26.58
CA PRO A 553 -18.38 -23.57 27.83
C PRO A 553 -19.61 -23.80 28.73
N GLU A 554 -20.66 -22.99 28.58
CA GLU A 554 -21.89 -23.06 29.37
C GLU A 554 -22.93 -24.04 28.81
N GLN A 555 -22.70 -24.64 27.63
CA GLN A 555 -23.64 -25.54 26.96
C GLN A 555 -22.95 -26.81 26.44
N LEU A 556 -23.26 -27.95 27.06
CA LEU A 556 -22.78 -29.28 26.64
C LEU A 556 -23.50 -29.73 25.35
N CYS A 557 -22.72 -30.01 24.30
CA CYS A 557 -23.17 -30.44 22.96
C CYS A 557 -24.08 -29.44 22.23
N GLN A 558 -23.50 -28.68 21.31
CA GLN A 558 -24.21 -27.68 20.51
C GLN A 558 -24.15 -28.01 19.02
N THR A 559 -25.15 -27.56 18.28
CA THR A 559 -25.15 -27.63 16.82
C THR A 559 -24.91 -26.22 16.28
N ALA A 560 -23.73 -25.98 15.72
CA ALA A 560 -23.52 -24.79 14.90
C ALA A 560 -24.16 -25.02 13.54
N ALA A 561 -24.78 -23.98 13.00
CA ALA A 561 -25.25 -23.99 11.64
C ALA A 561 -25.17 -22.59 11.03
N ILE A 562 -24.65 -22.50 9.81
CA ILE A 562 -24.49 -21.24 9.08
C ILE A 562 -25.23 -21.34 7.76
N ASN A 563 -25.91 -20.28 7.37
CA ASN A 563 -26.55 -20.18 6.07
C ASN A 563 -26.34 -18.76 5.51
N LEU A 564 -26.25 -18.64 4.19
CA LEU A 564 -26.31 -17.34 3.54
C LEU A 564 -27.76 -16.94 3.35
N ASN A 565 -28.03 -15.65 3.47
CA ASN A 565 -29.28 -15.04 3.08
C ASN A 565 -29.04 -14.10 1.91
N LEU A 566 -29.92 -14.14 0.90
CA LEU A 566 -29.98 -13.15 -0.17
C LEU A 566 -31.26 -12.33 0.03
N ASN A 567 -31.13 -11.02 0.21
CA ASN A 567 -32.26 -10.10 0.45
C ASN A 567 -33.13 -10.53 1.64
N GLY A 568 -32.48 -10.97 2.72
CA GLY A 568 -33.16 -11.43 3.95
C GLY A 568 -33.77 -12.83 3.88
N SER A 569 -33.68 -13.53 2.74
CA SER A 569 -34.20 -14.89 2.58
C SER A 569 -33.09 -15.94 2.54
N PRO A 570 -33.22 -17.09 3.22
CA PRO A 570 -32.23 -18.17 3.18
C PRO A 570 -31.92 -18.64 1.75
N TYR A 571 -30.64 -18.68 1.39
CA TYR A 571 -30.20 -19.06 0.05
C TYR A 571 -29.97 -20.58 -0.03
N PRO A 572 -30.69 -21.31 -0.92
CA PRO A 572 -30.59 -22.75 -1.02
C PRO A 572 -29.16 -23.24 -1.32
N GLY A 573 -28.77 -24.36 -0.69
CA GLY A 573 -27.45 -24.97 -0.93
C GLY A 573 -26.28 -24.28 -0.22
N SER A 574 -26.53 -23.23 0.56
CA SER A 574 -25.50 -22.52 1.35
C SER A 574 -25.47 -22.89 2.84
N TYR A 575 -26.30 -23.87 3.25
CA TYR A 575 -26.42 -24.30 4.64
C TYR A 575 -25.31 -25.29 5.03
N THR A 576 -24.60 -25.01 6.11
CA THR A 576 -23.65 -25.93 6.75
C THR A 576 -24.01 -26.13 8.21
N THR A 577 -23.67 -27.30 8.75
CA THR A 577 -23.90 -27.61 10.16
C THR A 577 -22.85 -28.58 10.71
N GLN A 578 -22.54 -28.44 12.00
CA GLN A 578 -21.60 -29.30 12.71
C GLN A 578 -22.01 -29.44 14.18
N GLN A 579 -21.84 -30.65 14.72
CA GLN A 579 -21.97 -30.91 16.16
C GLN A 579 -20.65 -30.56 16.84
N ILE A 580 -20.68 -29.61 17.78
CA ILE A 580 -19.51 -29.18 18.54
C ILE A 580 -19.61 -29.74 19.96
N SER A 581 -18.55 -30.42 20.38
CA SER A 581 -18.44 -31.05 21.70
C SER A 581 -17.11 -30.77 22.40
N SER A 582 -16.22 -29.99 21.77
CA SER A 582 -14.90 -29.66 22.30
C SER A 582 -14.65 -28.14 22.24
N ASN A 583 -13.71 -27.66 23.06
CA ASN A 583 -13.21 -26.29 23.04
C ASN A 583 -12.09 -26.09 22.00
N THR A 584 -11.96 -27.00 21.04
CA THR A 584 -11.03 -26.86 19.91
C THR A 584 -11.79 -26.23 18.75
N GLU A 585 -11.20 -25.22 18.12
CA GLU A 585 -11.80 -24.55 16.96
C GLU A 585 -11.99 -25.54 15.80
N GLU A 586 -13.24 -25.63 15.33
CA GLU A 586 -13.64 -26.37 14.13
C GLU A 586 -14.05 -25.38 13.03
N ASN A 587 -14.03 -25.80 11.76
CA ASN A 587 -14.34 -24.92 10.63
C ASN A 587 -15.52 -25.44 9.82
N LEU A 588 -16.55 -24.60 9.65
CA LEU A 588 -17.62 -24.79 8.66
C LEU A 588 -17.20 -24.15 7.35
N VAL A 589 -17.16 -24.93 6.26
CA VAL A 589 -16.78 -24.46 4.93
C VAL A 589 -17.87 -24.78 3.92
N CYS A 590 -18.21 -23.83 3.05
CA CYS A 590 -19.13 -24.07 1.93
C CYS A 590 -18.83 -23.14 0.76
N SER A 591 -19.05 -23.67 -0.44
CA SER A 591 -18.98 -22.95 -1.72
C SER A 591 -20.28 -23.16 -2.49
N VAL A 592 -20.94 -22.07 -2.86
CA VAL A 592 -22.25 -22.06 -3.53
C VAL A 592 -22.28 -21.01 -4.64
N ILE A 593 -23.03 -21.27 -5.71
CA ILE A 593 -23.31 -20.27 -6.74
C ILE A 593 -24.57 -19.48 -6.35
N VAL A 594 -24.40 -18.18 -6.13
CA VAL A 594 -25.45 -17.21 -5.85
C VAL A 594 -25.83 -16.50 -7.15
N GLN A 595 -27.09 -16.60 -7.55
CA GLN A 595 -27.64 -15.86 -8.67
C GLN A 595 -28.43 -14.66 -8.13
N THR A 596 -28.07 -13.45 -8.56
CA THR A 596 -28.84 -12.26 -8.18
C THR A 596 -30.02 -12.01 -9.15
N PRO A 597 -31.17 -11.54 -8.63
CA PRO A 597 -32.31 -11.07 -9.43
C PRO A 597 -32.01 -9.75 -10.17
N GLU A 598 -33.02 -9.18 -10.84
CA GLU A 598 -32.92 -7.91 -11.61
C GLU A 598 -32.64 -6.65 -10.78
N GLN A 599 -32.51 -6.79 -9.46
CA GLN A 599 -32.19 -5.69 -8.55
C GLN A 599 -30.91 -6.00 -7.78
N GLU A 600 -30.26 -4.93 -7.29
CA GLU A 600 -29.12 -5.06 -6.39
C GLU A 600 -29.53 -5.90 -5.18
N SER A 601 -28.64 -6.79 -4.77
CA SER A 601 -28.93 -7.75 -3.71
C SER A 601 -27.96 -7.65 -2.54
N LEU A 602 -28.49 -7.79 -1.34
CA LEU A 602 -27.70 -7.86 -0.11
C LEU A 602 -27.53 -9.33 0.28
N LEU A 603 -26.29 -9.78 0.30
CA LEU A 603 -25.89 -11.10 0.80
C LEU A 603 -25.42 -10.97 2.25
N SER A 604 -26.05 -11.70 3.17
CA SER A 604 -25.69 -11.72 4.59
C SER A 604 -25.43 -13.16 5.05
N MET A 605 -24.63 -13.32 6.10
CA MET A 605 -24.41 -14.61 6.75
C MET A 605 -25.22 -14.66 8.04
N ILE A 606 -25.97 -15.74 8.28
CA ILE A 606 -26.86 -15.88 9.44
C ILE A 606 -26.50 -17.14 10.24
N ASN A 607 -26.50 -17.02 11.57
CA ASN A 607 -26.44 -18.19 12.45
C ASN A 607 -27.81 -18.87 12.56
N PHE A 608 -27.88 -20.14 12.17
CA PHE A 608 -29.04 -21.02 12.33
C PHE A 608 -28.83 -22.07 13.42
N GLY A 609 -27.69 -22.06 14.11
CA GLY A 609 -27.41 -22.93 15.24
C GLY A 609 -28.36 -22.63 16.40
N LYS A 610 -28.84 -23.67 17.08
CA LYS A 610 -29.73 -23.49 18.23
C LYS A 610 -28.98 -22.87 19.39
N GLY A 611 -29.53 -21.81 19.96
CA GLY A 611 -28.90 -21.09 21.07
C GLY A 611 -27.86 -20.09 20.58
N CYS A 612 -26.74 -19.98 21.30
CA CYS A 612 -25.71 -19.00 21.03
C CYS A 612 -24.43 -19.69 20.57
N THR A 613 -24.06 -19.50 19.30
CA THR A 613 -22.88 -20.14 18.70
C THR A 613 -21.69 -19.20 18.84
N ASN A 614 -20.60 -19.69 19.45
CA ASN A 614 -19.36 -18.93 19.52
C ASN A 614 -18.64 -18.99 18.17
N ILE A 615 -18.68 -17.88 17.42
CA ILE A 615 -18.00 -17.73 16.14
C ILE A 615 -16.67 -17.03 16.41
N THR A 616 -15.58 -17.73 16.17
CA THR A 616 -14.21 -17.29 16.46
C THR A 616 -13.58 -16.56 15.28
N SER A 617 -13.93 -16.97 14.07
CA SER A 617 -13.43 -16.37 12.82
C SER A 617 -14.46 -16.52 11.71
N VAL A 618 -14.45 -15.56 10.78
CA VAL A 618 -15.24 -15.63 9.55
C VAL A 618 -14.33 -15.23 8.41
N LYS A 619 -14.40 -15.94 7.29
CA LYS A 619 -13.81 -15.56 6.02
C LYS A 619 -14.81 -15.86 4.93
N ILE A 620 -15.34 -14.82 4.29
CA ILE A 620 -16.23 -14.96 3.12
C ILE A 620 -15.52 -14.42 1.90
N ILE A 621 -15.58 -15.15 0.79
CA ILE A 621 -15.01 -14.83 -0.51
C ILE A 621 -16.15 -14.84 -1.52
N VAL A 622 -16.41 -13.70 -2.15
CA VAL A 622 -17.39 -13.57 -3.23
C VAL A 622 -16.64 -13.33 -4.53
N ILE A 623 -16.85 -14.16 -5.54
CA ILE A 623 -16.24 -14.06 -6.87
C ILE A 623 -17.35 -13.90 -7.90
N GLN A 624 -17.34 -12.80 -8.67
CA GLN A 624 -18.24 -12.68 -9.82
C GLN A 624 -17.86 -13.65 -10.93
N LEU A 625 -18.85 -14.36 -11.47
CA LEU A 625 -18.71 -15.25 -12.61
C LEU A 625 -19.10 -14.50 -13.89
N GLY A 626 -18.31 -14.69 -14.94
CA GLY A 626 -18.50 -14.08 -16.26
C GLY A 626 -19.43 -14.87 -17.18
#